data_AF-A0A7C4D673-F1
#
_entry.id   AF-A0A7C4D673-F1
#
_cell.length_a   1.000
_cell.length_b   1.000
_cell.length_c   1.000
_cell.angle_alpha   90.00
_cell.angle_beta   90.00
_cell.angle_gamma   90.00
#
_symmetry.space_group_name_H-M   'P 1'
#
loop_
_entity.id
_entity.type
_entity.pdbx_description
1 polymer ?
#
loop_
_entity_poly.entity_id
_entity_poly.type
_entity_poly.pdbx_seq_one_letter_code
_entity_poly.pdbx_strand_id
1 'polypeptide(L)'
;MELATLFLSRCADLYMKNDGIISFVMPRSIMVADQHHNFRTGNLKVKLAIVRLIDLEEVSPLFNVPACVVSCRMGMGAAYPVEGRVMSGRLPKRNLDYHRAMEIMEKNVKAQFELGQAGERSFLIQVGSKLPMLAFGRSAYFERFKQGATIVPKSAWFVDIKPHPRLGLDPRIPFVKTSSKAIEKAKEAYKDVELSGNIEVEFLYVVLSGSELVPFGHLNPLVAILPIKQVRTGRYMIIQRSDARREGYVNLEKWLSKVEKLWKEKRGEKAKAMSIYNWLDYQGKLTSQNPSKRFKVLYNTSGTYLVSCVAENGFRTLRINGMKIRLNGLIAEAKTYWYETDDEDEAHYLSSILNSPFLDAAIKPMQSRGALGPRDIHKKPLEFPIPLYDPDDLTHRKLAELSKQCHKKVAEVLPALLQKHGNIGKIRSQVKKILEKEIQQIDILVRQLLKV
;
A
#
# COMPACT_ATOMS: atom_id res chain seq x y z
N MET A 1 3.14 -11.91 15.95
CA MET A 1 2.23 -13.07 15.95
C MET A 1 0.80 -12.56 16.13
N GLU A 2 -0.16 -13.08 15.38
CA GLU A 2 -1.57 -12.68 15.43
C GLU A 2 -2.30 -13.35 16.62
N LEU A 3 -3.36 -12.73 17.14
CA LEU A 3 -4.04 -13.18 18.35
C LEU A 3 -4.72 -14.56 18.18
N ALA A 4 -5.34 -14.85 17.04
CA ALA A 4 -6.02 -16.13 16.82
C ALA A 4 -5.02 -17.30 16.79
N THR A 5 -3.85 -17.12 16.17
CA THR A 5 -2.79 -18.14 16.19
C THR A 5 -2.20 -18.33 17.58
N LEU A 6 -2.00 -17.24 18.34
CA LEU A 6 -1.56 -17.34 19.72
C LEU A 6 -2.58 -18.13 20.56
N PHE A 7 -3.87 -17.83 20.40
CA PHE A 7 -4.95 -18.50 21.11
C PHE A 7 -4.99 -19.99 20.81
N LEU A 8 -4.99 -20.38 19.53
CA LEU A 8 -4.95 -21.79 19.12
C LEU A 8 -3.72 -22.50 19.69
N SER A 9 -2.54 -21.90 19.55
CA SER A 9 -1.28 -22.48 20.05
C SER A 9 -1.32 -22.67 21.57
N ARG A 10 -1.90 -21.72 22.31
CA ARG A 10 -2.02 -21.80 23.77
C ARG A 10 -3.07 -22.83 24.21
N CYS A 11 -4.18 -22.97 23.48
CA CYS A 11 -5.13 -24.05 23.71
C CYS A 11 -4.50 -25.42 23.48
N ALA A 12 -3.68 -25.55 22.42
CA ALA A 12 -2.96 -26.78 22.15
C ALA A 12 -2.00 -27.14 23.30
N ASP A 13 -1.20 -26.17 23.75
CA ASP A 13 -0.26 -26.32 24.86
C ASP A 13 -0.92 -26.74 26.18
N LEU A 14 -2.06 -26.12 26.52
CA LEU A 14 -2.70 -26.32 27.82
C LEU A 14 -3.59 -27.57 27.88
N TYR A 15 -4.21 -27.95 26.76
CA TYR A 15 -5.33 -28.90 26.80
C TYR A 15 -5.14 -30.13 25.91
N MET A 16 -4.18 -30.16 25.00
CA MET A 16 -3.99 -31.30 24.10
C MET A 16 -2.97 -32.30 24.65
N LYS A 17 -3.36 -33.57 24.66
CA LYS A 17 -2.41 -34.69 24.71
C LYS A 17 -1.69 -34.87 23.37
N ASN A 18 -0.57 -35.60 23.37
CA ASN A 18 0.10 -36.03 22.14
C ASN A 18 -0.90 -36.74 21.19
N ASP A 19 -0.73 -36.51 19.88
CA ASP A 19 -1.64 -36.95 18.81
C ASP A 19 -3.08 -36.43 18.87
N GLY A 20 -3.40 -35.59 19.87
CA GLY A 20 -4.67 -34.87 19.92
C GLY A 20 -4.87 -34.02 18.68
N ILE A 21 -6.13 -33.82 18.29
CA ILE A 21 -6.52 -32.94 17.18
C ILE A 21 -7.37 -31.80 17.74
N ILE A 22 -7.06 -30.58 17.32
CA ILE A 22 -7.85 -29.38 17.62
C ILE A 22 -8.26 -28.72 16.32
N SER A 23 -9.48 -28.18 16.25
CA SER A 23 -9.96 -27.47 15.08
C SER A 23 -10.56 -26.14 15.47
N PHE A 24 -10.20 -25.08 14.75
CA PHE A 24 -10.69 -23.73 14.97
C PHE A 24 -11.20 -23.11 13.69
N VAL A 25 -12.29 -22.34 13.79
CA VAL A 25 -12.63 -21.33 12.79
C VAL A 25 -11.69 -20.14 13.01
N MET A 26 -10.97 -19.76 11.97
CA MET A 26 -9.95 -18.71 12.03
C MET A 26 -10.10 -17.72 10.88
N PRO A 27 -9.64 -16.47 11.04
CA PRO A 27 -9.48 -15.57 9.90
C PRO A 27 -8.58 -16.21 8.85
N ARG A 28 -8.97 -16.10 7.57
CA ARG A 28 -8.20 -16.63 6.43
C ARG A 28 -6.80 -16.01 6.30
N SER A 29 -6.50 -14.95 7.04
CA SER A 29 -5.15 -14.38 7.11
C SER A 29 -4.09 -15.40 7.51
N ILE A 30 -4.47 -16.48 8.20
CA ILE A 30 -3.55 -17.58 8.53
C ILE A 30 -2.91 -18.23 7.29
N MET A 31 -3.60 -18.20 6.16
CA MET A 31 -3.09 -18.74 4.90
C MET A 31 -1.99 -17.86 4.28
N VAL A 32 -1.98 -16.54 4.52
CA VAL A 32 -1.16 -15.61 3.70
C VAL A 32 -0.34 -14.59 4.48
N ALA A 33 -0.78 -14.19 5.67
CA ALA A 33 -0.18 -13.04 6.35
C ALA A 33 1.11 -13.42 7.09
N ASP A 34 2.10 -12.53 7.05
CA ASP A 34 3.49 -12.80 7.47
C ASP A 34 3.56 -13.25 8.94
N GLN A 35 2.71 -12.69 9.81
CA GLN A 35 2.71 -12.98 11.24
C GLN A 35 2.33 -14.42 11.62
N HIS A 36 1.89 -15.23 10.65
CA HIS A 36 1.58 -16.65 10.81
C HIS A 36 2.64 -17.58 10.17
N HIS A 37 3.80 -17.04 9.74
CA HIS A 37 4.87 -17.83 9.12
C HIS A 37 5.30 -19.02 9.99
N ASN A 38 5.61 -18.76 11.26
CA ASN A 38 6.02 -19.79 12.21
C ASN A 38 4.94 -20.86 12.41
N PHE A 39 3.67 -20.47 12.35
CA PHE A 39 2.55 -21.41 12.46
C PHE A 39 2.44 -22.32 11.24
N ARG A 40 2.57 -21.76 10.02
CA ARG A 40 2.56 -22.55 8.78
C ARG A 40 3.77 -23.49 8.68
N THR A 41 4.94 -23.03 9.10
CA THR A 41 6.18 -23.83 9.05
C THR A 41 6.33 -24.82 10.21
N GLY A 42 5.44 -24.80 11.19
CA GLY A 42 5.58 -25.62 12.41
C GLY A 42 6.69 -25.15 13.36
N ASN A 43 7.29 -23.99 13.11
CA ASN A 43 8.35 -23.38 13.94
C ASN A 43 7.76 -22.66 15.18
N LEU A 44 6.94 -23.39 15.94
CA LEU A 44 6.33 -22.93 17.19
C LEU A 44 7.03 -23.59 18.39
N LYS A 45 6.88 -22.98 19.57
CA LYS A 45 7.33 -23.61 20.83
C LYS A 45 6.58 -24.92 21.11
N VAL A 46 5.30 -24.97 20.74
CA VAL A 46 4.44 -26.14 20.84
C VAL A 46 4.57 -26.95 19.55
N LYS A 47 4.86 -28.25 19.64
CA LYS A 47 4.95 -29.13 18.48
C LYS A 47 3.55 -29.35 17.89
N LEU A 48 3.17 -28.50 16.95
CA LEU A 48 1.84 -28.45 16.38
C LEU A 48 1.94 -28.32 14.86
N ALA A 49 1.34 -29.27 14.15
CA ALA A 49 1.31 -29.28 12.70
C ALA A 49 -0.12 -29.10 12.19
N ILE A 50 -0.28 -28.33 11.11
CA ILE A 50 -1.54 -28.29 10.36
C ILE A 50 -1.72 -29.65 9.69
N VAL A 51 -2.89 -30.26 9.85
CA VAL A 51 -3.23 -31.56 9.24
C VAL A 51 -4.45 -31.50 8.34
N ARG A 52 -5.29 -30.47 8.47
CA ARG A 52 -6.44 -30.25 7.58
C ARG A 52 -6.81 -28.78 7.46
N LEU A 53 -7.28 -28.37 6.28
CA LEU A 53 -7.81 -27.04 6.02
C LEU A 53 -9.18 -27.06 5.34
N ILE A 54 -10.06 -26.14 5.71
CA ILE A 54 -11.28 -25.83 4.95
C ILE A 54 -11.25 -24.36 4.60
N ASP A 55 -11.12 -24.04 3.32
CA ASP A 55 -11.17 -22.67 2.83
C ASP A 55 -12.63 -22.26 2.58
N LEU A 56 -13.05 -21.17 3.23
CA LEU A 56 -14.41 -20.62 3.16
C LEU A 56 -14.40 -19.21 2.54
N GLU A 57 -13.34 -18.85 1.79
CA GLU A 57 -13.18 -17.53 1.16
C GLU A 57 -14.44 -17.07 0.41
N GLU A 58 -15.03 -17.96 -0.39
CA GLU A 58 -16.11 -17.69 -1.32
C GLU A 58 -17.49 -18.09 -0.76
N VAL A 59 -17.61 -18.26 0.56
CA VAL A 59 -18.91 -18.48 1.24
C VAL A 59 -19.42 -17.14 1.78
N SER A 60 -20.56 -16.67 1.26
CA SER A 60 -21.11 -15.38 1.66
C SER A 60 -22.64 -15.40 1.74
N PRO A 61 -23.27 -14.74 2.73
CA PRO A 61 -22.66 -14.12 3.89
C PRO A 61 -22.30 -15.17 4.95
N LEU A 62 -21.11 -15.04 5.55
CA LEU A 62 -20.67 -15.89 6.67
C LEU A 62 -20.13 -15.04 7.82
N PHE A 63 -18.93 -14.48 7.65
CA PHE A 63 -18.31 -13.53 8.57
C PHE A 63 -18.03 -12.19 7.88
N ASN A 64 -17.72 -11.15 8.67
CA ASN A 64 -17.30 -9.85 8.12
C ASN A 64 -15.91 -9.90 7.45
N VAL A 65 -15.09 -10.89 7.81
CA VAL A 65 -13.77 -11.16 7.24
C VAL A 65 -13.76 -12.59 6.70
N PRO A 66 -13.03 -12.87 5.60
CA PRO A 66 -12.89 -14.24 5.10
C PRO A 66 -12.37 -15.17 6.18
N ALA A 67 -12.95 -16.37 6.27
CA ALA A 67 -12.65 -17.36 7.29
C ALA A 67 -12.14 -18.66 6.67
N CYS A 68 -11.54 -19.49 7.50
CA CYS A 68 -11.17 -20.86 7.19
C CYS A 68 -11.31 -21.71 8.46
N VAL A 69 -11.34 -23.03 8.30
CA VAL A 69 -11.19 -23.97 9.41
C VAL A 69 -9.80 -24.57 9.33
N VAL A 70 -9.06 -24.52 10.43
CA VAL A 70 -7.73 -25.12 10.54
C VAL A 70 -7.79 -26.22 11.59
N SER A 71 -7.41 -27.44 11.20
CA SER A 71 -7.20 -28.54 12.13
C SER A 71 -5.71 -28.79 12.30
N CYS A 72 -5.28 -28.88 13.56
CA CYS A 72 -3.90 -29.13 13.93
C CYS A 72 -3.77 -30.39 14.79
N ARG A 73 -2.63 -31.07 14.68
CA ARG A 73 -2.29 -32.25 15.49
C ARG A 73 -1.03 -32.00 16.34
N MET A 74 -1.12 -32.38 17.61
CA MET A 74 -0.03 -32.25 18.59
C MET A 74 1.03 -33.34 18.40
N GLY A 75 2.30 -32.99 18.57
CA GLY A 75 3.43 -33.92 18.55
C GLY A 75 4.01 -34.19 17.15
N MET A 76 3.43 -33.63 16.09
CA MET A 76 3.91 -33.80 14.71
C MET A 76 4.68 -32.57 14.20
N GLY A 77 5.62 -32.80 13.27
CA GLY A 77 6.23 -31.76 12.45
C GLY A 77 5.32 -31.34 11.30
N ALA A 78 5.50 -30.12 10.78
CA ALA A 78 4.76 -29.66 9.62
C ALA A 78 5.09 -30.51 8.39
N ALA A 79 4.07 -31.06 7.74
CA ALA A 79 4.20 -31.84 6.52
C ALA A 79 3.14 -31.35 5.51
N TYR A 80 3.58 -31.11 4.28
CA TYR A 80 2.75 -30.66 3.18
C TYR A 80 2.88 -31.61 1.99
N PRO A 81 1.85 -31.76 1.14
CA PRO A 81 0.56 -31.07 1.22
C PRO A 81 -0.34 -31.60 2.36
N VAL A 82 -1.24 -30.75 2.85
CA VAL A 82 -2.29 -31.12 3.82
C VAL A 82 -3.63 -31.29 3.09
N GLU A 83 -4.42 -32.26 3.53
CA GLU A 83 -5.76 -32.47 2.97
C GLU A 83 -6.73 -31.35 3.37
N GLY A 84 -7.78 -31.16 2.59
CA GLY A 84 -8.76 -30.15 2.91
C GLY A 84 -9.94 -30.08 1.96
N ARG A 85 -10.67 -28.99 2.09
CA ARG A 85 -11.81 -28.66 1.23
C ARG A 85 -11.80 -27.18 0.84
N VAL A 86 -12.31 -26.89 -0.35
CA VAL A 86 -12.64 -25.53 -0.78
C VAL A 86 -14.15 -25.47 -0.94
N MET A 87 -14.77 -24.53 -0.23
CA MET A 87 -16.22 -24.33 -0.26
C MET A 87 -16.56 -22.95 -0.82
N SER A 88 -17.61 -22.87 -1.63
CA SER A 88 -18.16 -21.62 -2.14
C SER A 88 -19.67 -21.69 -2.23
N GLY A 89 -20.34 -20.56 -2.02
CA GLY A 89 -21.78 -20.48 -2.17
C GLY A 89 -22.37 -19.19 -1.62
N ARG A 90 -23.49 -18.77 -2.21
CA ARG A 90 -24.26 -17.62 -1.73
C ARG A 90 -25.42 -18.05 -0.83
N LEU A 91 -25.24 -17.88 0.48
CA LEU A 91 -26.27 -18.17 1.46
C LEU A 91 -27.30 -17.03 1.53
N PRO A 92 -28.58 -17.33 1.85
CA PRO A 92 -29.59 -16.30 2.05
C PRO A 92 -29.37 -15.45 3.33
N LYS A 93 -28.72 -16.02 4.35
CA LYS A 93 -28.41 -15.37 5.64
C LYS A 93 -27.23 -16.04 6.34
N ARG A 94 -26.60 -15.36 7.31
CA ARG A 94 -25.41 -15.86 8.04
C ARG A 94 -25.67 -17.10 8.88
N ASN A 95 -26.73 -17.08 9.67
CA ASN A 95 -27.06 -18.15 10.62
C ASN A 95 -28.14 -19.05 10.01
N LEU A 96 -27.79 -19.71 8.91
CA LEU A 96 -28.64 -20.71 8.28
C LEU A 96 -28.41 -22.08 8.94
N ASP A 97 -29.46 -22.90 8.99
CA ASP A 97 -29.32 -24.30 9.38
C ASP A 97 -28.30 -25.04 8.49
N TYR A 98 -27.53 -25.95 9.10
CA TYR A 98 -26.44 -26.64 8.42
C TYR A 98 -26.91 -27.45 7.22
N HIS A 99 -27.97 -28.25 7.35
CA HIS A 99 -28.46 -29.07 6.23
C HIS A 99 -28.88 -28.19 5.06
N ARG A 100 -29.62 -27.13 5.36
CA ARG A 100 -30.06 -26.17 4.35
C ARG A 100 -28.90 -25.41 3.71
N ALA A 101 -27.85 -25.07 4.47
CA ALA A 101 -26.65 -24.43 3.94
C ALA A 101 -25.89 -25.35 2.99
N MET A 102 -25.85 -26.66 3.28
CA MET A 102 -25.17 -27.65 2.44
C MET A 102 -25.91 -27.93 1.14
N GLU A 103 -27.26 -27.87 1.13
CA GLU A 103 -28.06 -27.96 -0.09
C GLU A 103 -27.83 -26.78 -1.06
N ILE A 104 -27.58 -25.59 -0.53
CA ILE A 104 -27.39 -24.35 -1.31
C ILE A 104 -25.93 -24.14 -1.71
N MET A 105 -25.00 -24.89 -1.11
CA MET A 105 -23.57 -24.74 -1.36
C MET A 105 -23.25 -25.04 -2.83
N GLU A 106 -22.72 -24.06 -3.55
CA GLU A 106 -22.39 -24.19 -4.98
C GLU A 106 -21.18 -25.11 -5.20
N LYS A 107 -20.23 -25.10 -4.27
CA LYS A 107 -19.01 -25.92 -4.34
C LYS A 107 -18.63 -26.44 -2.97
N ASN A 108 -18.30 -27.72 -2.91
CA ASN A 108 -17.68 -28.34 -1.75
C ASN A 108 -16.77 -29.49 -2.20
N VAL A 109 -15.57 -29.13 -2.65
CA VAL A 109 -14.64 -30.08 -3.28
C VAL A 109 -13.50 -30.42 -2.34
N LYS A 110 -13.04 -31.67 -2.43
CA LYS A 110 -11.76 -32.07 -1.82
C LYS A 110 -10.63 -31.27 -2.48
N ALA A 111 -9.69 -30.85 -1.66
CA ALA A 111 -8.51 -30.10 -2.08
C ALA A 111 -7.30 -30.56 -1.26
N GLN A 112 -6.12 -30.25 -1.76
CA GLN A 112 -4.88 -30.32 -1.02
C GLN A 112 -4.27 -28.93 -0.99
N PHE A 113 -3.59 -28.60 0.11
CA PHE A 113 -2.92 -27.33 0.27
C PHE A 113 -1.44 -27.56 0.53
N GLU A 114 -0.59 -26.87 -0.22
CA GLU A 114 0.85 -26.88 -0.06
C GLU A 114 1.36 -25.56 0.52
N LEU A 115 2.55 -25.62 1.11
CA LEU A 115 3.25 -24.44 1.59
C LEU A 115 4.03 -23.82 0.43
N GLY A 116 3.52 -22.72 -0.10
CA GLY A 116 4.23 -21.87 -1.03
C GLY A 116 5.20 -20.92 -0.31
N GLN A 117 6.29 -20.57 -1.00
CA GLN A 117 7.26 -19.59 -0.53
C GLN A 117 7.68 -18.66 -1.66
N ALA A 118 7.80 -17.37 -1.37
CA ALA A 118 8.39 -16.37 -2.24
C ALA A 118 9.26 -15.44 -1.39
N GLY A 119 10.57 -15.43 -1.65
CA GLY A 119 11.55 -14.82 -0.75
C GLY A 119 11.44 -15.42 0.67
N GLU A 120 11.24 -14.56 1.66
CA GLU A 120 11.05 -14.98 3.06
C GLU A 120 9.57 -15.19 3.44
N ARG A 121 8.64 -14.97 2.51
CA ARG A 121 7.21 -15.05 2.78
C ARG A 121 6.67 -16.43 2.45
N SER A 122 6.05 -17.06 3.44
CA SER A 122 5.29 -18.29 3.28
C SER A 122 3.80 -18.03 3.09
N PHE A 123 3.11 -18.86 2.33
CA PHE A 123 1.64 -18.86 2.21
C PHE A 123 1.13 -20.27 1.93
N LEU A 124 -0.15 -20.53 2.17
CA LEU A 124 -0.79 -21.79 1.84
C LEU A 124 -1.58 -21.61 0.55
N ILE A 125 -1.33 -22.50 -0.41
CA ILE A 125 -1.99 -22.48 -1.71
C ILE A 125 -2.56 -23.85 -2.04
N GLN A 126 -3.66 -23.89 -2.79
CA GLN A 126 -4.22 -25.14 -3.27
C GLN A 126 -3.28 -25.79 -4.29
N VAL A 127 -2.98 -27.07 -4.14
CA VAL A 127 -2.18 -27.87 -5.08
C VAL A 127 -2.80 -27.80 -6.48
N GLY A 128 -1.95 -27.62 -7.50
CA GLY A 128 -2.38 -27.46 -8.89
C GLY A 128 -2.79 -26.02 -9.26
N SER A 129 -2.73 -25.09 -8.30
CA SER A 129 -2.78 -23.66 -8.63
C SER A 129 -1.52 -23.30 -9.43
N LYS A 130 -1.69 -22.56 -10.53
CA LYS A 130 -0.58 -22.05 -11.33
C LYS A 130 0.16 -20.94 -10.57
N LEU A 131 1.02 -21.31 -9.61
CA LEU A 131 2.10 -20.42 -9.24
C LEU A 131 3.13 -20.50 -10.36
N PRO A 132 3.61 -19.39 -10.92
CA PRO A 132 4.81 -19.44 -11.73
C PRO A 132 5.91 -20.08 -10.89
N MET A 133 6.65 -21.06 -11.43
CA MET A 133 7.87 -21.54 -10.77
C MET A 133 8.83 -20.37 -10.73
N LEU A 134 8.97 -19.76 -9.56
CA LEU A 134 9.78 -18.56 -9.40
C LEU A 134 11.17 -18.97 -8.98
N ALA A 135 12.18 -18.39 -9.63
CA ALA A 135 13.54 -18.46 -9.14
C ALA A 135 13.59 -17.93 -7.69
N PHE A 136 14.22 -18.69 -6.81
CA PHE A 136 14.44 -18.28 -5.43
C PHE A 136 15.32 -17.03 -5.40
N GLY A 137 14.89 -15.99 -4.70
CA GLY A 137 15.68 -14.78 -4.49
C GLY A 137 14.81 -13.54 -4.29
N ARG A 138 15.26 -12.65 -3.41
CA ARG A 138 14.63 -11.36 -3.15
C ARG A 138 15.22 -10.29 -4.07
N SER A 139 14.44 -9.27 -4.41
CA SER A 139 14.90 -8.15 -5.25
C SER A 139 16.10 -7.44 -4.63
N ALA A 140 17.05 -7.04 -5.48
CA ALA A 140 18.16 -6.17 -5.09
C ALA A 140 17.69 -4.78 -4.57
N TYR A 141 16.42 -4.42 -4.81
CA TYR A 141 15.79 -3.19 -4.35
C TYR A 141 14.96 -3.35 -3.07
N PHE A 142 14.88 -4.55 -2.48
CA PHE A 142 13.97 -4.79 -1.36
C PHE A 142 14.18 -3.83 -0.19
N GLU A 143 15.43 -3.61 0.24
CA GLU A 143 15.75 -2.66 1.32
C GLU A 143 15.75 -1.20 0.85
N ARG A 144 15.85 -0.96 -0.45
CA ARG A 144 15.87 0.38 -1.04
C ARG A 144 14.48 1.00 -1.12
N PHE A 145 13.44 0.18 -1.34
CA PHE A 145 12.06 0.65 -1.28
C PHE A 145 11.58 0.84 0.16
N LYS A 146 11.06 2.03 0.44
CA LYS A 146 10.55 2.42 1.76
C LYS A 146 9.08 2.80 1.67
N GLN A 147 8.36 2.63 2.77
CA GLN A 147 6.96 3.09 2.85
C GLN A 147 6.93 4.62 3.00
N GLY A 148 5.95 5.26 2.37
CA GLY A 148 5.74 6.72 2.49
C GLY A 148 5.32 7.20 3.88
N ALA A 149 5.26 8.52 4.03
CA ALA A 149 5.04 9.26 5.27
C ALA A 149 3.63 9.09 5.87
N THR A 150 3.55 9.02 7.20
CA THR A 150 2.30 8.92 7.96
C THR A 150 1.64 10.30 8.10
N ILE A 151 1.05 10.81 7.03
CA ILE A 151 0.42 12.15 7.01
C ILE A 151 -1.03 12.06 7.48
N VAL A 152 -1.22 11.89 8.80
CA VAL A 152 -2.54 11.85 9.45
C VAL A 152 -2.53 12.63 10.77
N PRO A 153 -3.68 13.17 11.22
CA PRO A 153 -4.98 13.17 10.55
C PRO A 153 -4.96 14.02 9.27
N LYS A 154 -5.59 13.54 8.20
CA LYS A 154 -5.50 14.20 6.88
C LYS A 154 -6.06 15.62 6.93
N SER A 155 -7.13 15.84 7.70
CA SER A 155 -7.78 17.14 7.88
C SER A 155 -6.88 18.23 8.49
N ALA A 156 -5.78 17.85 9.15
CA ALA A 156 -4.83 18.80 9.72
C ALA A 156 -3.74 19.26 8.75
N TRP A 157 -3.39 18.41 7.78
CA TRP A 157 -2.20 18.57 6.95
C TRP A 157 -2.53 18.85 5.49
N PHE A 158 -3.55 18.20 4.93
CA PHE A 158 -3.93 18.39 3.53
C PHE A 158 -4.83 19.60 3.37
N VAL A 159 -4.50 20.45 2.41
CA VAL A 159 -5.15 21.73 2.21
C VAL A 159 -5.49 22.00 0.76
N ASP A 160 -6.52 22.80 0.55
CA ASP A 160 -6.83 23.44 -0.72
C ASP A 160 -6.41 24.92 -0.64
N ILE A 161 -5.72 25.40 -1.66
CA ILE A 161 -5.39 26.82 -1.79
C ILE A 161 -6.64 27.56 -2.28
N LYS A 162 -7.07 28.60 -1.55
CA LYS A 162 -8.28 29.36 -1.85
C LYS A 162 -7.91 30.83 -2.12
N PRO A 163 -8.02 31.31 -3.36
CA PRO A 163 -7.87 32.73 -3.65
C PRO A 163 -8.88 33.57 -2.86
N HIS A 164 -8.47 34.72 -2.37
CA HIS A 164 -9.38 35.70 -1.80
C HIS A 164 -10.29 36.24 -2.91
N PRO A 165 -11.62 36.32 -2.70
CA PRO A 165 -12.57 36.72 -3.75
C PRO A 165 -12.28 38.08 -4.38
N ARG A 166 -11.72 39.03 -3.62
CA ARG A 166 -11.43 40.40 -4.08
C ARG A 166 -9.95 40.73 -4.25
N LEU A 167 -9.09 40.12 -3.45
CA LEU A 167 -7.66 40.49 -3.36
C LEU A 167 -6.78 39.50 -4.13
N GLY A 168 -7.38 38.46 -4.72
CA GLY A 168 -6.62 37.41 -5.38
C GLY A 168 -5.82 36.58 -4.40
N LEU A 169 -4.58 36.27 -4.74
CA LEU A 169 -3.76 35.28 -4.08
C LEU A 169 -2.35 35.84 -3.92
N ASP A 170 -1.80 35.81 -2.72
CA ASP A 170 -0.36 36.00 -2.53
C ASP A 170 0.35 34.66 -2.77
N PRO A 171 1.23 34.54 -3.78
CA PRO A 171 1.91 33.28 -4.09
C PRO A 171 2.98 32.88 -3.06
N ARG A 172 3.42 33.80 -2.18
CA ARG A 172 4.39 33.54 -1.11
C ARG A 172 3.73 33.11 0.19
N ILE A 173 2.56 33.67 0.49
CA ILE A 173 1.78 33.37 1.70
C ILE A 173 0.30 33.05 1.37
N PRO A 174 0.03 32.04 0.52
CA PRO A 174 -1.33 31.75 0.07
C PRO A 174 -2.26 31.42 1.24
N PHE A 175 -3.52 31.85 1.12
CA PHE A 175 -4.55 31.42 2.05
C PHE A 175 -5.00 30.00 1.71
N VAL A 176 -5.06 29.15 2.72
CA VAL A 176 -5.39 27.73 2.60
C VAL A 176 -6.47 27.32 3.59
N LYS A 177 -7.24 26.31 3.20
CA LYS A 177 -8.23 25.64 4.06
C LYS A 177 -7.99 24.14 4.03
N THR A 178 -8.40 23.43 5.07
CA THR A 178 -8.45 21.97 5.05
C THR A 178 -9.10 21.46 3.77
N SER A 179 -8.46 20.48 3.13
CA SER A 179 -8.90 19.98 1.83
C SER A 179 -10.28 19.32 1.94
N SER A 180 -11.18 19.65 1.00
CA SER A 180 -12.51 19.00 0.94
C SER A 180 -12.38 17.48 0.79
N LYS A 181 -11.39 17.01 0.02
CA LYS A 181 -11.09 15.58 -0.17
C LYS A 181 -10.58 14.92 1.12
N ALA A 182 -9.90 15.67 1.97
CA ALA A 182 -9.42 15.17 3.26
C ALA A 182 -10.58 14.99 4.25
N ILE A 183 -11.55 15.91 4.25
CA ILE A 183 -12.77 15.85 5.06
C ILE A 183 -13.67 14.70 4.62
N GLU A 184 -13.93 14.57 3.32
CA GLU A 184 -14.76 13.48 2.75
C GLU A 184 -14.23 12.09 3.15
N LYS A 185 -12.90 11.94 3.15
CA LYS A 185 -12.23 10.68 3.49
C LYS A 185 -11.84 10.56 4.96
N ALA A 186 -12.19 11.55 5.79
CA ALA A 186 -11.84 11.53 7.19
C ALA A 186 -12.62 10.43 7.93
N LYS A 187 -11.99 9.87 8.95
CA LYS A 187 -12.73 9.09 9.96
C LYS A 187 -13.69 10.03 10.68
N GLU A 188 -14.79 9.49 11.20
CA GLU A 188 -15.85 10.27 11.85
C GLU A 188 -15.32 11.30 12.85
N ALA A 189 -14.37 10.90 13.71
CA ALA A 189 -13.74 11.77 14.70
C ALA A 189 -12.96 13.00 14.13
N TYR A 190 -12.73 13.06 12.82
CA TYR A 190 -11.96 14.12 12.15
C TYR A 190 -12.73 14.80 11.00
N LYS A 191 -14.02 14.48 10.81
CA LYS A 191 -14.84 15.11 9.76
C LYS A 191 -15.21 16.56 10.09
N ASP A 192 -15.29 16.88 11.38
CA ASP A 192 -15.57 18.22 11.91
C ASP A 192 -14.33 19.14 11.94
N VAL A 193 -13.18 18.66 11.46
CA VAL A 193 -11.92 19.41 11.51
C VAL A 193 -11.78 20.28 10.28
N GLU A 194 -11.94 21.59 10.47
CA GLU A 194 -11.70 22.61 9.44
C GLU A 194 -10.70 23.66 9.94
N LEU A 195 -9.47 23.57 9.42
CA LEU A 195 -8.43 24.56 9.67
C LEU A 195 -8.32 25.50 8.47
N SER A 196 -7.97 26.75 8.74
CA SER A 196 -7.69 27.74 7.70
C SER A 196 -6.72 28.80 8.17
N GLY A 197 -6.05 29.46 7.22
CA GLY A 197 -5.09 30.52 7.47
C GLY A 197 -4.16 30.71 6.28
N ASN A 198 -3.33 31.75 6.34
CA ASN A 198 -2.18 31.86 5.43
C ASN A 198 -1.10 30.86 5.84
N ILE A 199 -0.22 30.52 4.91
CA ILE A 199 0.95 29.69 5.17
C ILE A 199 2.08 30.12 4.23
N GLU A 200 3.33 30.16 4.70
CA GLU A 200 4.48 30.36 3.83
C GLU A 200 4.56 29.21 2.82
N VAL A 201 4.74 29.54 1.54
CA VAL A 201 4.76 28.57 0.44
C VAL A 201 5.87 27.52 0.60
N GLU A 202 6.92 27.84 1.37
CA GLU A 202 8.02 26.95 1.76
C GLU A 202 7.57 25.74 2.61
N PHE A 203 6.34 25.74 3.12
CA PHE A 203 5.77 24.59 3.83
C PHE A 203 4.69 23.86 3.04
N LEU A 204 4.43 24.27 1.79
CA LEU A 204 3.49 23.60 0.91
C LEU A 204 4.20 22.60 -0.01
N TYR A 205 3.87 21.32 0.18
CA TYR A 205 4.44 20.20 -0.56
C TYR A 205 3.37 19.51 -1.40
N VAL A 206 3.79 18.96 -2.55
CA VAL A 206 2.95 18.03 -3.30
C VAL A 206 3.10 16.63 -2.75
N VAL A 207 1.99 15.90 -2.66
CA VAL A 207 1.93 14.58 -2.04
C VAL A 207 1.21 13.62 -2.96
N LEU A 208 1.83 12.46 -3.20
CA LEU A 208 1.17 11.34 -3.86
C LEU A 208 0.84 10.24 -2.85
N SER A 209 -0.42 9.84 -2.84
CA SER A 209 -0.91 8.66 -2.11
C SER A 209 -1.32 7.57 -3.10
N GLY A 210 -1.61 6.38 -2.59
CA GLY A 210 -2.04 5.25 -3.40
C GLY A 210 -3.35 5.51 -4.17
N SER A 211 -4.10 6.57 -3.85
CA SER A 211 -5.29 6.99 -4.60
C SER A 211 -4.99 7.85 -5.84
N GLU A 212 -3.80 8.42 -5.92
CA GLU A 212 -3.38 9.28 -7.03
C GLU A 212 -2.59 8.49 -8.08
N LEU A 213 -2.20 7.24 -7.82
CA LEU A 213 -1.43 6.45 -8.79
C LEU A 213 -2.32 5.81 -9.87
N VAL A 214 -1.88 5.86 -11.12
CA VAL A 214 -2.40 5.07 -12.26
C VAL A 214 -1.23 4.34 -12.93
N PRO A 215 -1.45 3.27 -13.71
CA PRO A 215 -0.33 2.60 -14.38
C PRO A 215 0.44 3.60 -15.23
N PHE A 216 1.75 3.70 -15.01
CA PHE A 216 2.64 4.62 -15.73
C PHE A 216 2.24 6.10 -15.60
N GLY A 217 1.59 6.51 -14.52
CA GLY A 217 1.31 7.93 -14.30
C GLY A 217 0.66 8.22 -12.96
N HIS A 218 0.30 9.48 -12.74
CA HIS A 218 -0.41 9.87 -11.54
C HIS A 218 -1.41 10.99 -11.83
N LEU A 219 -2.46 11.04 -11.02
CA LEU A 219 -3.40 12.16 -10.97
C LEU A 219 -2.72 13.41 -10.41
N ASN A 220 -3.44 14.54 -10.41
CA ASN A 220 -3.00 15.74 -9.71
C ASN A 220 -2.62 15.41 -8.25
N PRO A 221 -1.38 15.69 -7.84
CA PRO A 221 -0.96 15.49 -6.46
C PRO A 221 -1.80 16.30 -5.48
N LEU A 222 -1.89 15.81 -4.25
CA LEU A 222 -2.51 16.55 -3.15
C LEU A 222 -1.54 17.63 -2.65
N VAL A 223 -2.06 18.70 -2.08
CA VAL A 223 -1.24 19.73 -1.41
C VAL A 223 -1.32 19.52 0.10
N ALA A 224 -0.17 19.53 0.77
CA ALA A 224 -0.10 19.43 2.22
C ALA A 224 0.83 20.50 2.81
N ILE A 225 0.46 21.00 3.99
CA ILE A 225 1.37 21.74 4.85
C ILE A 225 2.21 20.72 5.60
N LEU A 226 3.52 20.74 5.37
CA LEU A 226 4.47 19.89 6.09
C LEU A 226 5.52 20.78 6.76
N PRO A 227 5.66 20.72 8.09
CA PRO A 227 6.65 21.52 8.82
C PRO A 227 8.02 20.86 8.71
N ILE A 228 8.56 20.82 7.49
CA ILE A 228 9.87 20.25 7.20
C ILE A 228 10.70 21.23 6.39
N LYS A 229 12.00 21.20 6.62
CA LYS A 229 13.00 21.87 5.79
C LYS A 229 14.05 20.88 5.30
N GLN A 230 14.57 21.14 4.11
CA GLN A 230 15.73 20.41 3.60
C GLN A 230 16.97 20.82 4.40
N VAL A 231 17.76 19.84 4.80
CA VAL A 231 19.09 20.04 5.40
C VAL A 231 20.18 19.66 4.39
N ARG A 232 21.40 20.16 4.59
CA ARG A 232 22.55 19.95 3.68
C ARG A 232 22.83 18.49 3.34
N THR A 233 22.44 17.55 4.20
CA THR A 233 22.64 16.11 4.00
C THR A 233 21.68 15.48 2.99
N GLY A 234 20.87 16.25 2.26
CA GLY A 234 19.86 15.72 1.35
C GLY A 234 18.72 15.00 2.07
N ARG A 235 18.36 15.44 3.28
CA ARG A 235 17.22 14.90 4.03
C ARG A 235 16.31 16.03 4.46
N TYR A 236 15.13 15.68 4.94
CA TYR A 236 14.27 16.63 5.63
C TYR A 236 14.51 16.60 7.14
N MET A 237 14.27 17.74 7.78
CA MET A 237 14.19 17.87 9.23
C MET A 237 12.85 18.48 9.61
N ILE A 238 12.22 17.96 10.65
CA ILE A 238 10.98 18.51 11.20
C ILE A 238 11.25 19.84 11.92
N ILE A 239 10.41 20.82 11.67
CA ILE A 239 10.34 22.11 12.37
C ILE A 239 9.19 22.03 13.36
N GLN A 240 9.45 22.26 14.64
CA GLN A 240 8.38 22.36 15.63
C GLN A 240 7.89 23.80 15.75
N ARG A 241 6.77 24.03 16.44
CA ARG A 241 6.20 25.37 16.62
C ARG A 241 7.18 26.38 17.21
N SER A 242 7.99 25.97 18.20
CA SER A 242 9.02 26.82 18.81
C SER A 242 10.11 27.20 17.81
N ASP A 243 10.50 26.28 16.93
CA ASP A 243 11.48 26.52 15.87
C ASP A 243 10.91 27.47 14.82
N ALA A 244 9.66 27.26 14.39
CA ALA A 244 8.96 28.15 13.48
C ALA A 244 8.91 29.58 14.02
N ARG A 245 8.63 29.75 15.32
CA ARG A 245 8.67 31.06 15.98
C ARG A 245 10.05 31.70 15.97
N ARG A 246 11.09 30.93 16.34
CA ARG A 246 12.48 31.40 16.42
C ARG A 246 13.02 31.79 15.03
N GLU A 247 12.61 31.09 13.99
CA GLU A 247 13.04 31.30 12.60
C GLU A 247 12.17 32.34 11.86
N GLY A 248 11.15 32.91 12.51
CA GLY A 248 10.31 33.98 11.92
C GLY A 248 9.15 33.50 11.04
N TYR A 249 8.86 32.20 11.02
CA TYR A 249 7.73 31.61 10.28
C TYR A 249 6.41 31.77 11.04
N VAL A 250 5.87 33.00 11.03
CA VAL A 250 4.69 33.39 11.80
C VAL A 250 3.44 32.60 11.40
N ASN A 251 3.22 32.32 10.11
CA ASN A 251 2.01 31.63 9.70
C ASN A 251 2.09 30.12 9.94
N LEU A 252 3.26 29.52 9.76
CA LEU A 252 3.52 28.15 10.20
C LEU A 252 3.32 27.99 11.70
N GLU A 253 3.85 28.89 12.54
CA GLU A 253 3.68 28.85 14.00
C GLU A 253 2.19 28.82 14.38
N LYS A 254 1.39 29.72 13.78
CA LYS A 254 -0.06 29.78 13.99
C LYS A 254 -0.77 28.50 13.54
N TRP A 255 -0.36 27.92 12.40
CA TRP A 255 -0.94 26.65 11.92
C TRP A 255 -0.60 25.50 12.87
N LEU A 256 0.67 25.38 13.26
CA LEU A 256 1.14 24.35 14.18
C LEU A 256 0.48 24.45 15.56
N SER A 257 0.20 25.66 16.04
CA SER A 257 -0.59 25.87 17.26
C SER A 257 -1.98 25.24 17.16
N LYS A 258 -2.69 25.44 16.03
CA LYS A 258 -4.00 24.81 15.76
C LYS A 258 -3.89 23.28 15.70
N VAL A 259 -2.86 22.76 15.05
CA VAL A 259 -2.61 21.32 14.90
C VAL A 259 -2.27 20.67 16.24
N GLU A 260 -1.46 21.31 17.09
CA GLU A 260 -1.16 20.85 18.44
C GLU A 260 -2.41 20.79 19.33
N LYS A 261 -3.26 21.82 19.28
CA LYS A 261 -4.54 21.86 20.00
C LYS A 261 -5.46 20.73 19.54
N LEU A 262 -5.67 20.60 18.23
CA LEU A 262 -6.44 19.52 17.63
C LEU A 262 -5.95 18.14 18.05
N TRP A 263 -4.63 17.93 18.05
CA TRP A 263 -4.04 16.65 18.42
C TRP A 263 -4.34 16.29 19.89
N LYS A 264 -4.18 17.25 20.81
CA LYS A 264 -4.50 17.06 22.23
C LYS A 264 -5.98 16.72 22.43
N GLU A 265 -6.87 17.47 21.79
CA GLU A 265 -8.33 17.30 21.90
C GLU A 265 -8.80 15.94 21.36
N LYS A 266 -8.33 15.54 20.16
CA LYS A 266 -8.84 14.34 19.47
C LYS A 266 -8.16 13.02 19.88
N ARG A 267 -6.95 13.05 20.45
CA ARG A 267 -6.18 11.84 20.77
C ARG A 267 -6.08 11.53 22.26
N GLY A 268 -6.42 12.47 23.14
CA GLY A 268 -6.41 12.26 24.59
C GLY A 268 -5.09 11.69 25.07
N GLU A 269 -5.11 10.52 25.72
CA GLU A 269 -3.92 9.87 26.27
C GLU A 269 -2.82 9.59 25.24
N LYS A 270 -3.17 9.25 23.99
CA LYS A 270 -2.17 9.03 22.94
C LYS A 270 -1.35 10.28 22.65
N ALA A 271 -1.91 11.47 22.84
CA ALA A 271 -1.19 12.73 22.68
C ALA A 271 -0.15 12.96 23.79
N LYS A 272 -0.27 12.28 24.94
CA LYS A 272 0.73 12.32 26.02
C LYS A 272 1.97 11.48 25.68
N ALA A 273 1.78 10.36 24.97
CA ALA A 273 2.86 9.45 24.60
C ALA A 273 3.59 9.84 23.31
N MET A 274 2.89 10.49 22.36
CA MET A 274 3.48 10.86 21.07
C MET A 274 2.97 12.22 20.61
N SER A 275 3.91 13.13 20.32
CA SER A 275 3.60 14.43 19.72
C SER A 275 3.09 14.27 18.29
N ILE A 276 2.35 15.27 17.80
CA ILE A 276 1.88 15.30 16.42
C ILE A 276 3.04 15.32 15.40
N TYR A 277 4.20 15.88 15.79
CA TYR A 277 5.43 15.88 14.99
C TYR A 277 6.03 14.47 14.87
N ASN A 278 6.17 13.76 15.99
CA ASN A 278 6.67 12.38 16.01
C ASN A 278 5.70 11.43 15.29
N TRP A 279 4.41 11.71 15.36
CA TRP A 279 3.40 10.96 14.62
C TRP A 279 3.48 11.22 13.10
N LEU A 280 3.70 12.47 12.69
CA LEU A 280 3.89 12.84 11.28
C LEU A 280 5.14 12.18 10.70
N ASP A 281 6.24 12.13 11.46
CA ASP A 281 7.49 11.45 11.10
C ASP A 281 7.63 10.06 11.74
N TYR A 282 6.52 9.32 11.87
CA TYR A 282 6.54 8.00 12.49
C TYR A 282 7.54 7.07 11.77
N GLN A 283 8.53 6.56 12.52
CA GLN A 283 9.64 5.75 12.03
C GLN A 283 10.52 6.45 10.96
N GLY A 284 10.59 7.78 10.96
CA GLY A 284 11.39 8.53 9.99
C GLY A 284 10.84 8.50 8.55
N LYS A 285 9.58 8.08 8.35
CA LYS A 285 9.01 7.87 6.99
C LYS A 285 8.83 9.18 6.21
N LEU A 286 8.81 10.32 6.89
CA LEU A 286 8.81 11.62 6.24
C LEU A 286 10.25 12.11 6.02
N THR A 287 11.07 12.10 7.06
CA THR A 287 12.43 12.68 7.03
C THR A 287 13.45 11.86 6.22
N SER A 288 13.18 10.57 6.01
CA SER A 288 14.03 9.69 5.19
C SER A 288 13.89 9.86 3.68
N GLN A 289 12.90 10.63 3.20
CA GLN A 289 12.78 10.97 1.78
C GLN A 289 13.81 12.02 1.40
N ASN A 290 14.45 11.85 0.24
CA ASN A 290 15.55 12.70 -0.20
C ASN A 290 15.09 13.71 -1.27
N PRO A 291 14.97 15.02 -0.95
CA PRO A 291 14.64 16.05 -1.93
C PRO A 291 15.67 16.25 -3.05
N SER A 292 16.90 15.76 -2.89
CA SER A 292 17.98 15.94 -3.88
C SER A 292 17.94 14.92 -5.02
N LYS A 293 17.20 13.81 -4.88
CA LYS A 293 17.09 12.79 -5.92
C LYS A 293 16.07 13.21 -6.96
N ARG A 294 16.39 13.11 -8.25
CA ARG A 294 15.55 13.63 -9.34
C ARG A 294 14.27 12.83 -9.59
N PHE A 295 14.31 11.51 -9.44
CA PHE A 295 13.18 10.64 -9.76
C PHE A 295 12.72 9.84 -8.54
N LYS A 296 11.41 9.64 -8.44
CA LYS A 296 10.77 8.79 -7.45
C LYS A 296 9.90 7.75 -8.14
N VAL A 297 10.25 6.47 -7.96
CA VAL A 297 9.41 5.34 -8.38
C VAL A 297 8.42 5.06 -7.27
N LEU A 298 7.13 5.10 -7.58
CA LEU A 298 6.05 4.90 -6.62
C LEU A 298 5.25 3.65 -6.98
N TYR A 299 4.78 2.90 -5.98
CA TYR A 299 3.74 1.90 -6.17
C TYR A 299 2.78 1.82 -4.98
N ASN A 300 1.55 1.36 -5.20
CA ASN A 300 0.52 1.33 -4.16
C ASN A 300 0.74 0.23 -3.11
N THR A 301 0.53 0.57 -1.83
CA THR A 301 0.61 -0.40 -0.72
C THR A 301 -0.57 -1.38 -0.68
N SER A 302 -1.71 -0.98 -1.24
CA SER A 302 -2.95 -1.73 -1.19
C SER A 302 -3.81 -1.48 -2.43
N GLY A 303 -4.61 -2.46 -2.80
CA GLY A 303 -5.51 -2.47 -3.94
C GLY A 303 -5.54 -3.87 -4.58
N THR A 304 -6.57 -4.10 -5.39
CA THR A 304 -6.70 -5.34 -6.16
C THR A 304 -5.53 -5.53 -7.11
N TYR A 305 -5.05 -4.44 -7.71
CA TYR A 305 -3.96 -4.44 -8.68
C TYR A 305 -2.77 -3.61 -8.19
N LEU A 306 -1.57 -4.10 -8.45
CA LEU A 306 -0.33 -3.36 -8.40
C LEU A 306 -0.33 -2.32 -9.51
N VAL A 307 0.09 -1.11 -9.14
CA VAL A 307 0.14 0.07 -9.98
C VAL A 307 1.39 0.85 -9.59
N SER A 308 2.20 1.21 -10.58
CA SER A 308 3.40 2.01 -10.39
C SER A 308 3.49 3.18 -11.36
N CYS A 309 4.20 4.23 -10.97
CA CYS A 309 4.63 5.30 -11.85
C CYS A 309 5.99 5.86 -11.43
N VAL A 310 6.65 6.56 -12.35
CA VAL A 310 7.76 7.46 -12.08
C VAL A 310 7.21 8.87 -11.94
N ALA A 311 7.67 9.59 -10.92
CA ALA A 311 7.38 11.00 -10.76
C ALA A 311 8.69 11.74 -10.51
N GLU A 312 8.89 12.87 -11.19
CA GLU A 312 10.03 13.73 -10.86
C GLU A 312 9.83 14.34 -9.47
N ASN A 313 10.92 14.39 -8.74
CA ASN A 313 11.01 15.01 -7.44
C ASN A 313 11.61 16.40 -7.61
N GLY A 314 10.83 17.41 -7.25
CA GLY A 314 11.21 18.80 -7.47
C GLY A 314 10.00 19.71 -7.32
N PHE A 315 10.25 21.00 -7.51
CA PHE A 315 9.19 22.00 -7.40
C PHE A 315 8.09 21.76 -8.42
N ARG A 316 6.85 21.94 -7.99
CA ARG A 316 5.68 21.90 -8.88
C ARG A 316 5.02 23.26 -8.94
N THR A 317 4.71 23.71 -10.15
CA THR A 317 3.97 24.95 -10.35
C THR A 317 2.49 24.65 -10.46
N LEU A 318 1.71 25.11 -9.48
CA LEU A 318 0.25 25.12 -9.55
C LEU A 318 -0.21 26.46 -10.13
N ARG A 319 -1.16 26.42 -11.07
CA ARG A 319 -1.81 27.63 -11.61
C ARG A 319 -3.21 27.78 -11.03
N ILE A 320 -3.46 28.89 -10.34
CA ILE A 320 -4.77 29.25 -9.81
C ILE A 320 -5.09 30.67 -10.25
N ASN A 321 -6.20 30.87 -10.97
CA ASN A 321 -6.62 32.17 -11.51
C ASN A 321 -5.48 32.91 -12.24
N GLY A 322 -4.69 32.20 -13.05
CA GLY A 322 -3.55 32.75 -13.79
C GLY A 322 -2.26 32.94 -12.99
N MET A 323 -2.31 32.91 -11.65
CA MET A 323 -1.13 33.02 -10.80
C MET A 323 -0.42 31.69 -10.61
N LYS A 324 0.92 31.73 -10.63
CA LYS A 324 1.80 30.57 -10.44
C LYS A 324 2.22 30.49 -8.98
N ILE A 325 1.93 29.37 -8.33
CA ILE A 325 2.42 29.03 -6.99
C ILE A 325 3.46 27.92 -7.13
N ARG A 326 4.64 28.14 -6.58
CA ARG A 326 5.73 27.16 -6.59
C ARG A 326 5.68 26.32 -5.32
N LEU A 327 5.13 25.13 -5.41
CA LEU A 327 5.09 24.14 -4.33
C LEU A 327 6.44 23.40 -4.26
N ASN A 328 6.82 22.97 -3.07
CA ASN A 328 8.03 22.19 -2.82
C ASN A 328 7.95 20.75 -3.36
N GLY A 329 9.03 20.00 -3.13
CA GLY A 329 9.27 18.65 -3.62
C GLY A 329 8.16 17.63 -3.33
N LEU A 330 8.30 16.46 -3.96
CA LEU A 330 7.30 15.42 -3.92
C LEU A 330 7.46 14.50 -2.72
N ILE A 331 6.40 14.37 -1.92
CA ILE A 331 6.33 13.47 -0.78
C ILE A 331 5.45 12.26 -1.10
N ALA A 332 5.99 11.08 -0.86
CA ALA A 332 5.25 9.82 -0.87
C ALA A 332 4.50 9.67 0.46
N GLU A 333 3.19 9.41 0.40
CA GLU A 333 2.36 9.14 1.58
C GLU A 333 2.29 7.63 1.89
N ALA A 334 1.94 7.28 3.13
CA ALA A 334 1.95 5.92 3.68
C ALA A 334 1.17 4.86 2.89
N LYS A 335 0.31 5.23 1.94
CA LYS A 335 -0.34 4.31 0.99
C LYS A 335 0.47 4.04 -0.28
N THR A 336 1.71 4.50 -0.33
CA THR A 336 2.70 4.20 -1.36
C THR A 336 3.98 3.60 -0.75
N TYR A 337 4.69 2.81 -1.55
CA TYR A 337 6.11 2.58 -1.41
C TYR A 337 6.85 3.41 -2.43
N TRP A 338 8.06 3.82 -2.10
CA TRP A 338 8.90 4.67 -2.93
C TRP A 338 10.35 4.19 -3.00
N TYR A 339 10.98 4.44 -4.14
CA TYR A 339 12.42 4.37 -4.37
C TYR A 339 12.85 5.66 -5.07
N GLU A 340 14.04 6.17 -4.74
CA GLU A 340 14.56 7.44 -5.26
C GLU A 340 15.89 7.22 -5.96
N THR A 341 16.05 7.80 -7.14
CA THR A 341 17.26 7.69 -7.96
C THR A 341 17.46 8.95 -8.82
N ASP A 342 18.68 9.15 -9.30
CA ASP A 342 19.00 10.18 -10.30
C ASP A 342 19.03 9.60 -11.73
N ASP A 343 19.00 8.28 -11.84
CA ASP A 343 18.96 7.56 -13.11
C ASP A 343 17.50 7.42 -13.58
N GLU A 344 17.19 8.11 -14.68
CA GLU A 344 15.85 8.07 -15.30
C GLU A 344 15.51 6.68 -15.83
N ASP A 345 16.48 5.99 -16.43
CA ASP A 345 16.26 4.67 -17.01
C ASP A 345 16.07 3.61 -15.93
N GLU A 346 16.83 3.66 -14.83
CA GLU A 346 16.60 2.82 -13.65
C GLU A 346 15.19 3.02 -13.09
N ALA A 347 14.75 4.28 -12.97
CA ALA A 347 13.41 4.60 -12.47
C ALA A 347 12.32 4.00 -13.37
N HIS A 348 12.46 4.17 -14.68
CA HIS A 348 11.51 3.68 -15.66
C HIS A 348 11.52 2.16 -15.80
N TYR A 349 12.69 1.52 -15.74
CA TYR A 349 12.89 0.06 -15.67
C TYR A 349 12.09 -0.55 -14.52
N LEU A 350 12.26 -0.02 -13.31
CA LEU A 350 11.51 -0.47 -12.14
C LEU A 350 10.00 -0.29 -12.32
N SER A 351 9.58 0.86 -12.85
CA SER A 351 8.15 1.13 -13.05
C SER A 351 7.50 0.20 -14.09
N SER A 352 8.22 -0.20 -15.15
CA SER A 352 7.72 -1.23 -16.08
C SER A 352 7.51 -2.58 -15.39
N ILE A 353 8.48 -3.05 -14.62
CA ILE A 353 8.41 -4.34 -13.92
C ILE A 353 7.22 -4.34 -12.94
N LEU A 354 7.08 -3.27 -12.16
CA LEU A 354 6.00 -3.10 -11.20
C LEU A 354 4.61 -2.89 -11.84
N ASN A 355 4.52 -2.65 -13.14
CA ASN A 355 3.24 -2.61 -13.87
C ASN A 355 2.98 -3.88 -14.70
N SER A 356 3.86 -4.88 -14.65
CA SER A 356 3.70 -6.11 -15.44
C SER A 356 2.55 -6.99 -14.92
N PRO A 357 1.72 -7.55 -15.83
CA PRO A 357 0.68 -8.52 -15.48
C PRO A 357 1.22 -9.75 -14.73
N PHE A 358 2.40 -10.23 -15.10
CA PHE A 358 3.08 -11.36 -14.49
C PHE A 358 3.33 -11.12 -13.01
N LEU A 359 4.00 -10.00 -12.67
CA LEU A 359 4.31 -9.70 -11.28
C LEU A 359 3.04 -9.44 -10.46
N ASP A 360 2.06 -8.75 -11.03
CA ASP A 360 0.76 -8.53 -10.39
C ASP A 360 0.00 -9.84 -10.10
N ALA A 361 0.05 -10.80 -11.03
CA ALA A 361 -0.53 -12.13 -10.86
C ALA A 361 0.22 -12.95 -9.81
N ALA A 362 1.56 -12.90 -9.85
CA ALA A 362 2.41 -13.70 -8.97
C ALA A 362 2.30 -13.29 -7.49
N ILE A 363 1.99 -12.03 -7.19
CA ILE A 363 1.74 -11.61 -5.80
C ILE A 363 0.34 -11.98 -5.27
N LYS A 364 -0.64 -12.35 -6.12
CA LYS A 364 -2.03 -12.58 -5.69
C LYS A 364 -2.19 -13.62 -4.59
N PRO A 365 -1.47 -14.76 -4.62
CA PRO A 365 -1.55 -15.79 -3.58
C PRO A 365 -1.03 -15.29 -2.23
N MET A 366 -0.14 -14.30 -2.24
CA MET A 366 0.42 -13.70 -1.03
C MET A 366 -0.45 -12.57 -0.47
N GLN A 367 -1.36 -12.00 -1.26
CA GLN A 367 -2.20 -10.87 -0.84
C GLN A 367 -3.29 -11.29 0.14
N SER A 368 -3.47 -10.48 1.20
CA SER A 368 -4.67 -10.55 2.04
C SER A 368 -5.93 -10.32 1.20
N ARG A 369 -7.04 -10.91 1.64
CA ARG A 369 -8.34 -10.83 0.96
C ARG A 369 -9.34 -10.11 1.86
N GLY A 370 -10.10 -9.18 1.29
CA GLY A 370 -11.27 -8.57 1.91
C GLY A 370 -12.54 -8.96 1.16
N ALA A 371 -13.68 -8.36 1.53
CA ALA A 371 -14.97 -8.62 0.89
C ALA A 371 -15.01 -8.30 -0.63
N LEU A 372 -14.03 -7.55 -1.14
CA LEU A 372 -13.91 -7.17 -2.56
C LEU A 372 -12.64 -7.76 -3.22
N GLY A 373 -12.08 -8.84 -2.65
CA GLY A 373 -10.93 -9.55 -3.19
C GLY A 373 -9.56 -9.09 -2.63
N PRO A 374 -8.46 -9.26 -3.39
CA PRO A 374 -7.10 -8.93 -2.95
C PRO A 374 -6.95 -7.50 -2.46
N ARG A 375 -6.23 -7.31 -1.35
CA ARG A 375 -6.10 -6.02 -0.68
C ARG A 375 -4.65 -5.58 -0.49
N ASP A 376 -3.90 -6.17 0.42
CA ASP A 376 -2.63 -5.59 0.85
C ASP A 376 -1.45 -6.12 0.01
N ILE A 377 -0.75 -5.22 -0.68
CA ILE A 377 0.40 -5.52 -1.56
C ILE A 377 1.71 -5.45 -0.74
N HIS A 378 2.01 -4.31 -0.12
CA HIS A 378 3.27 -4.07 0.60
C HIS A 378 4.53 -4.43 -0.23
N LYS A 379 5.56 -5.03 0.39
CA LYS A 379 6.80 -5.43 -0.29
C LYS A 379 6.70 -6.77 -1.05
N LYS A 380 5.51 -7.37 -1.21
CA LYS A 380 5.35 -8.64 -1.93
C LYS A 380 5.95 -8.63 -3.35
N PRO A 381 5.82 -7.57 -4.17
CA PRO A 381 6.47 -7.53 -5.49
C PRO A 381 8.00 -7.61 -5.43
N LEU A 382 8.60 -7.22 -4.29
CA LEU A 382 10.05 -7.19 -4.09
C LEU A 382 10.60 -8.50 -3.53
N GLU A 383 9.74 -9.48 -3.23
CA GLU A 383 10.17 -10.85 -2.90
C GLU A 383 10.56 -11.65 -4.15
N PHE A 384 10.47 -11.02 -5.33
CA PHE A 384 10.84 -11.56 -6.62
C PHE A 384 12.23 -11.05 -6.99
N PRO A 385 13.07 -11.84 -7.68
CA PRO A 385 14.48 -11.53 -7.91
C PRO A 385 14.69 -10.48 -9.02
N ILE A 386 14.15 -9.27 -8.83
CA ILE A 386 14.38 -8.12 -9.70
C ILE A 386 15.85 -7.68 -9.53
N PRO A 387 16.71 -7.82 -10.57
CA PRO A 387 18.12 -7.43 -10.50
C PRO A 387 18.27 -5.90 -10.55
N LEU A 388 19.45 -5.40 -10.20
CA LEU A 388 19.76 -3.99 -10.40
C LEU A 388 19.70 -3.63 -11.89
N TYR A 389 19.36 -2.38 -12.18
CA TYR A 389 19.38 -1.88 -13.53
C TYR A 389 20.81 -1.94 -14.07
N ASP A 390 20.92 -2.35 -15.32
CA ASP A 390 22.17 -2.50 -16.04
C ASP A 390 21.99 -1.80 -17.39
N PRO A 391 22.70 -0.68 -17.64
CA PRO A 391 22.57 0.04 -18.90
C PRO A 391 23.11 -0.73 -20.11
N ASP A 392 23.96 -1.74 -19.91
CA ASP A 392 24.50 -2.55 -21.01
C ASP A 392 23.52 -3.65 -21.43
N ASP A 393 22.64 -4.09 -20.52
CA ASP A 393 21.58 -5.06 -20.80
C ASP A 393 20.47 -4.47 -21.71
N LEU A 394 20.24 -5.12 -22.85
CA LEU A 394 19.24 -4.70 -23.84
C LEU A 394 17.79 -4.83 -23.34
N THR A 395 17.49 -5.87 -22.55
CA THR A 395 16.17 -6.09 -21.95
C THR A 395 15.85 -4.98 -20.95
N HIS A 396 16.83 -4.61 -20.12
CA HIS A 396 16.70 -3.53 -19.15
C HIS A 396 16.42 -2.18 -19.82
N ARG A 397 17.21 -1.83 -20.84
CA ARG A 397 16.97 -0.62 -21.65
C ARG A 397 15.61 -0.63 -22.32
N LYS A 398 15.18 -1.78 -22.87
CA LYS A 398 13.88 -1.88 -23.54
C LYS A 398 12.71 -1.70 -22.59
N LEU A 399 12.79 -2.26 -21.39
CA LEU A 399 11.81 -2.06 -20.33
C LEU A 399 11.70 -0.57 -19.94
N ALA A 400 12.83 0.11 -19.75
CA ALA A 400 12.87 1.55 -19.47
C ALA A 400 12.22 2.37 -20.61
N GLU A 401 12.54 2.06 -21.87
CA GLU A 401 11.97 2.73 -23.04
C GLU A 401 10.44 2.56 -23.11
N LEU A 402 9.94 1.34 -22.97
CA LEU A 402 8.49 1.05 -22.97
C LEU A 402 7.78 1.79 -21.83
N SER A 403 8.40 1.84 -20.65
CA SER A 403 7.88 2.61 -19.53
C SER A 403 7.77 4.10 -19.86
N LYS A 404 8.79 4.72 -20.47
CA LYS A 404 8.75 6.12 -20.92
C LYS A 404 7.63 6.37 -21.94
N GLN A 405 7.47 5.47 -22.91
CA GLN A 405 6.40 5.54 -23.90
C GLN A 405 5.01 5.47 -23.25
N CYS A 406 4.81 4.55 -22.30
CA CYS A 406 3.58 4.46 -21.52
C CYS A 406 3.30 5.73 -20.73
N HIS A 407 4.31 6.30 -20.05
CA HIS A 407 4.15 7.54 -19.29
C HIS A 407 3.70 8.72 -20.17
N LYS A 408 4.30 8.85 -21.36
CA LYS A 408 3.90 9.87 -22.34
C LYS A 408 2.44 9.70 -22.76
N LYS A 409 2.04 8.48 -23.15
CA LYS A 409 0.65 8.17 -23.55
C LYS A 409 -0.35 8.44 -22.42
N VAL A 410 0.00 8.06 -21.20
CA VAL A 410 -0.87 8.30 -20.03
C VAL A 410 -1.03 9.78 -19.77
N ALA A 411 0.05 10.57 -19.82
CA ALA A 411 -0.04 12.02 -19.65
C ALA A 411 -0.98 12.69 -20.66
N GLU A 412 -1.01 12.21 -21.91
CA GLU A 412 -1.89 12.72 -22.96
C GLU A 412 -3.37 12.37 -22.74
N VAL A 413 -3.69 11.13 -22.34
CA VAL A 413 -5.08 10.65 -22.23
C VAL A 413 -5.73 10.92 -20.87
N LEU A 414 -4.94 11.06 -19.81
CA LEU A 414 -5.43 11.14 -18.43
C LEU A 414 -6.38 12.33 -18.17
N PRO A 415 -6.15 13.54 -18.70
CA PRO A 415 -7.08 14.66 -18.53
C PRO A 415 -8.50 14.35 -19.04
N ALA A 416 -8.61 13.71 -20.21
CA ALA A 416 -9.90 13.33 -20.79
C ALA A 416 -10.59 12.22 -19.96
N LEU A 417 -9.82 11.24 -19.46
CA LEU A 417 -10.36 10.18 -18.60
C LEU A 417 -10.89 10.72 -17.27
N LEU A 418 -10.22 11.72 -16.70
CA LEU A 418 -10.66 12.37 -15.45
C LEU A 418 -11.97 13.15 -15.63
N GLN A 419 -12.19 13.75 -16.78
CA GLN A 419 -13.47 14.42 -17.09
C GLN A 419 -14.60 13.40 -17.26
N LYS A 420 -14.32 12.25 -17.88
CA LYS A 420 -15.33 11.21 -18.16
C LYS A 420 -15.66 10.31 -16.96
N HIS A 421 -14.73 10.15 -16.01
CA HIS A 421 -14.85 9.17 -14.94
C HIS A 421 -14.42 9.74 -13.57
N GLY A 422 -15.33 9.73 -12.60
CA GLY A 422 -15.01 10.10 -11.20
C GLY A 422 -14.38 8.97 -10.35
N ASN A 423 -14.34 7.74 -10.86
CA ASN A 423 -13.86 6.57 -10.11
C ASN A 423 -12.46 6.14 -10.56
N ILE A 424 -11.47 6.19 -9.65
CA ILE A 424 -10.07 5.82 -9.91
C ILE A 424 -9.91 4.38 -10.45
N GLY A 425 -10.72 3.43 -9.98
CA GLY A 425 -10.68 2.05 -10.47
C GLY A 425 -11.07 1.94 -11.95
N LYS A 426 -12.07 2.72 -12.38
CA LYS A 426 -12.45 2.82 -13.80
C LYS A 426 -11.34 3.47 -14.62
N ILE A 427 -10.74 4.56 -14.12
CA ILE A 427 -9.61 5.24 -14.80
C ILE A 427 -8.44 4.27 -15.01
N ARG A 428 -8.04 3.54 -13.96
CA ARG A 428 -6.96 2.54 -14.05
C ARG A 428 -7.25 1.46 -15.08
N SER A 429 -8.49 0.98 -15.13
CA SER A 429 -8.92 -0.02 -16.13
C SER A 429 -8.82 0.53 -17.56
N GLN A 430 -9.29 1.75 -17.80
CA GLN A 430 -9.17 2.39 -19.12
C GLN A 430 -7.71 2.63 -19.52
N VAL A 431 -6.86 3.07 -18.59
CA VAL A 431 -5.41 3.22 -18.85
C VAL A 431 -4.79 1.90 -19.26
N LYS A 432 -5.07 0.79 -18.54
CA LYS A 432 -4.56 -0.54 -18.92
C LYS A 432 -5.02 -0.96 -20.32
N LYS A 433 -6.27 -0.66 -20.69
CA LYS A 433 -6.81 -0.96 -22.02
C LYS A 433 -6.09 -0.16 -23.12
N ILE A 434 -5.80 1.12 -22.87
CA ILE A 434 -5.08 1.97 -23.83
C ILE A 434 -3.64 1.48 -24.04
N LEU A 435 -3.00 1.00 -22.98
CA LEU A 435 -1.61 0.54 -22.98
C LEU A 435 -1.45 -0.97 -23.23
N GLU A 436 -2.49 -1.65 -23.71
CA GLU A 436 -2.52 -3.12 -23.78
C GLU A 436 -1.31 -3.69 -24.55
N LYS A 437 -0.95 -3.07 -25.67
CA LYS A 437 0.16 -3.52 -26.52
C LYS A 437 1.51 -3.40 -25.80
N GLU A 438 1.78 -2.26 -25.18
CA GLU A 438 3.03 -2.03 -24.44
C GLU A 438 3.11 -2.92 -23.20
N ILE A 439 1.99 -3.08 -22.49
CA ILE A 439 1.91 -3.95 -21.30
C ILE A 439 2.19 -5.41 -21.67
N GLN A 440 1.69 -5.89 -22.81
CA GLN A 440 2.00 -7.25 -23.29
C GLN A 440 3.49 -7.43 -23.59
N GLN A 441 4.14 -6.44 -24.23
CA GLN A 441 5.58 -6.49 -24.49
C GLN A 441 6.38 -6.46 -23.18
N ILE A 442 6.00 -5.59 -22.24
CA ILE A 442 6.59 -5.55 -20.90
C ILE A 442 6.45 -6.91 -20.21
N ASP A 443 5.28 -7.56 -20.29
CA ASP A 443 5.06 -8.86 -19.64
C ASP A 443 6.02 -9.94 -20.14
N ILE A 444 6.26 -9.99 -21.46
CA ILE A 444 7.20 -10.93 -22.08
C ILE A 444 8.62 -10.69 -21.56
N LEU A 445 9.07 -9.43 -21.57
CA LEU A 445 10.42 -9.07 -21.12
C LEU A 445 10.61 -9.32 -19.62
N VAL A 446 9.58 -9.10 -18.80
CA VAL A 446 9.64 -9.36 -17.35
C VAL A 446 9.71 -10.86 -17.06
N ARG A 447 8.99 -11.69 -17.81
CA ARG A 447 9.08 -13.15 -17.71
C ARG A 447 10.48 -13.66 -18.05
N GLN A 448 11.05 -13.15 -19.15
CA GLN A 448 12.43 -13.45 -19.54
C GLN A 448 13.44 -13.04 -18.45
N LEU A 449 13.30 -11.82 -17.93
CA LEU A 449 14.15 -11.28 -16.87
C LEU A 449 14.11 -12.14 -15.60
N LEU A 450 12.91 -12.58 -15.21
CA LEU A 450 12.70 -13.39 -14.00
C LEU A 450 12.89 -14.89 -14.24
N LYS A 451 13.24 -15.29 -15.48
CA LYS A 451 13.49 -16.67 -15.93
C LYS A 451 12.28 -17.60 -15.75
N VAL A 452 11.09 -17.16 -16.17
CA VAL A 452 9.81 -17.88 -15.99
C VAL A 452 8.97 -17.97 -17.26
#